data_AF-U2KZA4-F1
#
_entry.id   AF-U2KZA4-F1
#
_cell.length_a   1.000
_cell.length_b   1.000
_cell.length_c   1.000
_cell.angle_alpha   90.00
_cell.angle_beta   90.00
_cell.angle_gamma   90.00
#
_symmetry.space_group_name_H-M   'P 1'
#
loop_
_entity.id
_entity.type
_entity.pdbx_description
1 polymer ?
#
loop_
_entity_poly.entity_id
_entity_poly.type
_entity_poly.pdbx_seq_one_letter_code
_entity_poly.pdbx_strand_id
1 'polypeptide(L)' 'MKKVIFSQILAGNGVTNFSGLFDENGLPVRVELEKNADGVVLTVLRRELSEDEQQEICMDYEHCQDCPLWEQCDAECDEI' A
#
# COMPACT_ATOMS: atom_id res chain seq x y z
N MET A 1 19.14 -1.00 -3.21
CA MET A 1 19.27 0.46 -3.02
C MET A 1 18.46 0.83 -1.78
N LYS A 2 19.02 1.55 -0.79
CA LYS A 2 18.25 1.93 0.41
C LYS A 2 17.40 3.16 0.09
N LYS A 3 16.07 3.06 0.15
CA LYS A 3 15.17 4.22 0.06
C LYS A 3 15.06 4.86 1.45
N VAL A 4 15.29 6.17 1.54
CA VAL A 4 15.21 6.93 2.81
C VAL A 4 13.93 7.74 2.79
N ILE A 5 13.10 7.57 3.83
CA ILE A 5 11.90 8.36 4.05
C ILE A 5 12.26 9.46 5.04
N PHE A 6 12.09 10.72 4.64
CA PHE A 6 12.32 11.88 5.50
C PHE A 6 10.99 12.37 6.07
N SER A 7 10.94 12.54 7.39
CA SER A 7 9.85 13.23 8.08
C SER A 7 10.34 14.55 8.65
N GLN A 8 9.49 15.58 8.66
CA GLN A 8 9.75 16.79 9.46
C GLN A 8 9.38 16.55 10.93
N ILE A 9 9.84 17.42 11.81
CA ILE A 9 9.63 17.36 13.26
C ILE A 9 8.13 17.14 13.56
N LEU A 10 7.82 16.09 14.34
CA LEU A 10 6.48 15.75 14.82
C LEU A 10 5.94 16.85 15.76
N ALA A 11 5.43 17.94 15.20
CA ALA A 11 4.76 19.00 15.97
C ALA A 11 3.23 18.82 15.87
N GLY A 12 2.62 18.21 16.90
CA GLY A 12 1.17 17.94 16.94
C GLY A 12 0.79 16.72 17.78
N ASN A 13 -0.31 16.03 17.44
CA ASN A 13 -0.76 14.75 18.02
C ASN A 13 0.21 13.57 17.78
N GLY A 14 1.40 13.83 17.23
CA GLY A 14 2.47 12.86 17.06
C GLY A 14 2.31 11.94 15.86
N VAL A 15 1.33 12.13 14.98
CA VAL A 15 1.06 11.25 13.81
C VAL A 15 1.49 11.92 12.49
N THR A 16 2.25 11.21 11.65
CA THR A 16 2.55 11.61 10.26
C THR A 16 2.20 10.49 9.29
N ASN A 17 1.59 10.85 8.15
CA ASN A 17 1.23 9.92 7.09
C ASN A 17 2.11 10.12 5.85
N PHE A 18 2.60 9.03 5.26
CA PHE A 18 3.31 9.02 3.99
C PHE A 18 2.52 8.21 2.95
N SER A 19 2.49 8.73 1.72
CA SER A 19 1.95 8.07 0.52
C SER A 19 3.01 8.01 -0.58
N GLY A 20 2.73 7.29 -1.68
CA GLY A 20 3.70 7.10 -2.77
C GLY A 20 4.76 6.03 -2.48
N LEU A 21 4.52 5.20 -1.47
CA LEU A 21 5.30 4.01 -1.16
C LEU A 21 4.53 2.78 -1.60
N PHE A 22 5.26 1.72 -1.95
CA PHE A 22 4.70 0.48 -2.48
C PHE A 22 5.35 -0.70 -1.76
N ASP A 23 4.58 -1.79 -1.60
CA ASP A 23 5.07 -3.06 -1.05
C ASP A 23 5.90 -3.85 -2.08
N GLU A 24 6.27 -5.08 -1.73
CA GLU A 24 7.06 -5.96 -2.59
C GLU A 24 6.36 -6.37 -3.89
N ASN A 25 5.02 -6.31 -3.91
CA ASN A 25 4.18 -6.60 -5.07
C ASN A 25 3.85 -5.35 -5.88
N GLY A 26 4.41 -4.19 -5.52
CA GLY A 26 4.13 -2.92 -6.18
C GLY A 26 2.78 -2.31 -5.80
N LEU A 27 2.13 -2.78 -4.73
CA LEU A 27 0.85 -2.24 -4.27
C LEU A 27 1.07 -1.06 -3.32
N PRO A 28 0.26 0.01 -3.43
CA PRO A 28 0.47 1.22 -2.63
C PRO A 28 0.20 0.97 -1.14
N VAL A 29 1.07 1.54 -0.30
CA VAL A 29 0.95 1.49 1.16
C VAL A 29 0.84 2.89 1.76
N ARG A 30 0.15 2.98 2.89
CA ARG A 30 0.19 4.14 3.80
C ARG A 30 1.16 3.82 4.93
N VAL A 31 2.08 4.74 5.20
CA VAL A 31 2.96 4.63 6.37
C VAL A 31 2.54 5.65 7.39
N GLU A 32 2.31 5.21 8.61
CA GLU A 32 1.99 6.03 9.76
C GLU A 32 3.16 6.01 10.74
N LEU A 33 3.59 7.19 11.17
CA LEU A 33 4.57 7.35 12.23
C LEU A 33 3.89 8.03 13.41
N GLU A 34 3.80 7.34 14.54
CA GLU A 34 3.15 7.82 15.77
C GLU A 34 4.13 7.84 16.94
N LYS A 35 4.08 8.90 17.76
CA LYS A 35 4.72 8.91 19.08
C LYS A 35 3.69 8.56 20.17
N ASN A 36 3.93 7.47 20.90
CA ASN A 36 3.12 7.07 22.04
C ASN A 36 3.93 7.12 23.36
N ALA A 37 3.36 6.60 24.45
CA ALA A 37 4.02 6.58 25.76
C ALA A 37 5.28 5.70 25.79
N ASP A 38 5.34 4.67 24.94
CA ASP A 38 6.41 3.67 24.89
C ASP A 38 7.52 4.03 23.88
N GLY A 39 7.30 5.02 23.02
CA GLY A 39 8.30 5.50 22.07
C GLY A 39 7.69 5.97 20.74
N VAL A 40 8.31 5.53 19.65
CA VAL A 40 7.87 5.83 18.28
C VAL A 40 7.51 4.53 17.58
N VAL A 41 6.29 4.46 17.06
CA VAL A 41 5.76 3.34 16.29
C VAL A 41 5.69 3.75 14.82
N LEU A 42 6.18 2.87 13.95
CA LEU A 42 6.00 2.98 12.52
C LEU A 42 5.11 1.83 12.05
N THR A 43 3.97 2.17 11.47
CA THR A 43 2.99 1.21 10.94
C THR A 43 2.97 1.34 9.43
N VAL A 44 3.08 0.21 8.72
CA VAL A 44 2.90 0.14 7.27
C VAL A 44 1.62 -0.63 7.01
N LEU A 45 0.66 0.03 6.37
CA LEU A 45 -0.64 -0.54 6.05
C LEU A 45 -0.81 -0.56 4.54
N ARG A 46 -1.30 -1.67 4.00
CA ARG A 46 -1.75 -1.70 2.61
C ARG A 46 -2.87 -0.69 2.45
N ARG A 47 -2.75 0.21 1.47
CA ARG A 47 -3.79 1.20 1.20
C ARG A 47 -4.98 0.47 0.60
N GLU A 48 -6.18 0.86 1.02
CA GLU A 48 -7.41 0.45 0.34
C GLU A 48 -7.39 0.99 -1.09
N LEU A 49 -7.62 0.08 -2.05
CA LEU A 49 -7.66 0.38 -3.48
C LEU A 49 -9.11 0.53 -3.90
N SER A 50 -9.42 1.53 -4.74
CA SER A 50 -10.72 1.56 -5.43
C SER A 50 -10.84 0.39 -6.42
N GLU A 51 -12.07 0.05 -6.84
CA GLU A 51 -12.30 -0.96 -7.88
C GLU A 51 -11.53 -0.63 -9.18
N ASP A 52 -11.56 0.64 -9.60
CA ASP A 52 -10.80 1.12 -10.77
C ASP A 52 -9.29 0.89 -10.62
N GLU A 53 -8.71 1.19 -9.45
CA GLU A 53 -7.28 0.97 -9.18
C GLU A 53 -6.93 -0.53 -9.17
N GLN A 54 -7.82 -1.36 -8.63
CA GLN A 54 -7.63 -2.82 -8.64
C GLN A 54 -7.64 -3.35 -10.08
N GLN A 55 -8.58 -2.88 -10.91
CA GLN A 55 -8.69 -3.27 -12.30
C GLN A 55 -7.47 -2.82 -13.12
N GLU A 56 -7.03 -1.56 -12.96
CA GLU A 56 -5.81 -1.05 -13.60
C GLU A 56 -4.58 -1.90 -13.27
N ILE A 57 -4.42 -2.25 -11.98
CA ILE A 57 -3.32 -3.09 -11.53
C ILE A 57 -3.37 -4.48 -12.17
N CYS A 58 -4.53 -5.14 -12.24
CA CYS A 58 -4.61 -6.46 -12.85
C CYS A 58 -4.53 -6.44 -14.39
N MET A 59 -4.91 -5.35 -15.06
CA MET A 59 -4.76 -5.20 -16.52
C MET A 59 -3.29 -5.20 -16.97
N ASP A 60 -2.35 -4.87 -16.08
CA ASP A 60 -0.91 -4.92 -16.36
C ASP A 60 -0.35 -6.36 -16.39
N TYR A 61 -1.13 -7.38 -15.98
CA TYR A 61 -0.72 -8.78 -15.96
C TYR A 61 -1.41 -9.58 -17.09
N GLU A 62 -0.64 -10.40 -17.82
CA GLU A 62 -1.17 -11.23 -18.91
C GLU A 62 -2.12 -12.32 -18.42
N HIS A 63 -1.92 -12.79 -17.20
CA HIS A 63 -2.78 -13.80 -16.56
C HIS A 63 -3.26 -13.29 -15.21
N CYS A 64 -4.55 -13.48 -14.94
CA CYS A 64 -5.15 -13.08 -13.67
C CYS A 64 -4.51 -13.74 -12.45
N GLN A 65 -4.06 -14.99 -12.57
CA GLN A 65 -3.35 -15.71 -11.51
C GLN A 65 -2.01 -15.05 -11.10
N ASP A 66 -1.41 -14.25 -11.99
CA ASP A 66 -0.18 -13.53 -11.73
C ASP A 66 -0.46 -12.16 -11.07
N CYS A 67 -1.73 -11.72 -11.06
CA CYS A 67 -2.11 -10.46 -10.42
C CYS A 67 -2.00 -10.59 -8.88
N PRO A 68 -1.31 -9.66 -8.19
CA PRO A 68 -1.20 -9.68 -6.73
C PRO A 68 -2.53 -9.42 -5.99
N LEU A 69 -3.59 -9.12 -6.75
CA LEU A 69 -4.95 -8.88 -6.27
C LEU A 69 -5.91 -10.03 -6.60
N TRP A 70 -5.41 -11.18 -7.10
CA TRP A 70 -6.28 -12.24 -7.63
C TRP A 70 -7.39 -12.69 -6.66
N GLU A 71 -7.11 -12.76 -5.35
CA GLU A 71 -8.09 -13.16 -4.33
C GLU A 71 -9.18 -12.11 -4.07
N GLN A 72 -8.97 -10.87 -4.53
CA GLN A 72 -9.85 -9.72 -4.30
C GLN A 72 -10.63 -9.35 -5.56
N CYS A 73 -10.12 -9.70 -6.75
CA CYS A 73 -10.83 -9.58 -8.00
C CYS A 73 -11.84 -10.75 -8.14
N ASP A 74 -13.05 -10.55 -7.64
CA ASP A 74 -14.15 -11.53 -7.67
C ASP A 74 -14.83 -11.66 -9.06
N ALA A 75 -14.15 -11.29 -10.15
CA ALA A 75 -14.75 -11.18 -11.48
C ALA A 75 -13.90 -11.85 -12.57
N GLU A 76 -14.41 -13.00 -13.05
CA GLU A 76 -14.22 -13.53 -14.41
C GLU A 76 -12.78 -13.85 -14.85
N CYS A 77 -11.99 -14.50 -14.02
CA CYS A 77 -10.73 -15.12 -14.48
C CYS A 77 -10.91 -16.54 -15.06
N ASP A 78 -12.15 -17.04 -15.09
CA ASP A 78 -12.51 -18.41 -15.45
C ASP A 78 -13.20 -18.57 -16.82
N GLU A 79 -13.30 -17.54 -17.67
CA GLU A 79 -13.89 -17.72 -19.01
C GLU A 79 -13.01 -17.20 -20.18
N ILE A 80 -12.35 -18.20 -20.81
CA ILE A 80 -11.93 -18.36 -22.22
C ILE A 80 -10.55 -17.81 -22.64
#